data_AF-A0A2V8GCX9-F1
#
_entry.id   AF-A0A2V8GCX9-F1
#
_cell.length_a   1.000
_cell.length_b   1.000
_cell.length_c   1.000
_cell.angle_alpha   90.00
_cell.angle_beta   90.00
_cell.angle_gamma   90.00
#
_symmetry.space_group_name_H-M   'P 1'
#
loop_
_entity.id
_entity.type
_entity.pdbx_description
1 polymer ?
#
loop_
_entity_poly.entity_id
_entity_poly.type
_entity_poly.pdbx_seq_one_letter_code
_entity_poly.pdbx_strand_id
1 'polypeptide(L)' 'MSGIVGMLNLDGSPVDAGLLGRMTEYLAFRGPDRQRVRVTKNVGFGHALLRITEESEREQQPFTLDG' A
#
# COMPACT_ATOMS: atom_id res chain seq x y z
N MET A 1 11.35 -7.92 5.85
CA MET A 1 10.68 -7.96 4.54
C MET A 1 9.44 -7.09 4.64
N SER A 2 9.25 -6.16 3.70
CA SER A 2 8.08 -5.27 3.60
C SER A 2 6.74 -6.02 3.57
N GLY A 3 5.66 -5.31 3.86
CA GLY A 3 4.29 -5.82 3.80
C GLY A 3 3.49 -5.22 2.62
N ILE A 4 2.57 -6.01 2.05
CA ILE A 4 1.63 -5.57 1.01
C ILE A 4 0.21 -6.01 1.37
N VAL A 5 -0.77 -5.18 1.03
CA VAL A 5 -2.20 -5.50 1.10
C VAL A 5 -2.88 -5.06 -0.19
N GLY A 6 -3.89 -5.82 -0.62
CA GLY A 6 -4.72 -5.50 -1.78
C GLY A 6 -6.21 -5.67 -1.46
N MET A 7 -7.04 -4.83 -2.06
CA MET A 7 -8.49 -4.89 -1.99
C MET A 7 -9.08 -4.77 -3.39
N LEU A 8 -10.08 -5.60 -3.68
CA LEU A 8 -10.85 -5.58 -4.91
C LEU A 8 -12.33 -5.76 -4.55
N ASN A 9 -13.16 -4.78 -4.90
CA ASN A 9 -14.60 -4.90 -4.82
C ASN A 9 -15.13 -5.45 -6.15
N LEU A 10 -15.61 -6.69 -6.15
CA LEU A 10 -16.03 -7.42 -7.36
C LEU A 10 -17.32 -6.86 -7.98
N ASP A 11 -18.13 -6.15 -7.21
CA ASP A 11 -19.33 -5.45 -7.66
C ASP A 11 -19.04 -4.10 -8.35
N GLY A 12 -17.77 -3.71 -8.42
CA GLY A 12 -17.34 -2.45 -9.00
C GLY A 12 -17.53 -1.23 -8.08
N SER A 13 -18.00 -1.42 -6.85
CA SER A 13 -18.11 -0.34 -5.87
C SER A 13 -16.73 0.23 -5.50
N PRO A 14 -16.61 1.54 -5.20
CA PRO A 14 -15.33 2.11 -4.79
C PRO A 14 -14.76 1.44 -3.53
N VAL A 15 -13.43 1.27 -3.49
CA VAL A 15 -12.75 0.76 -2.29
C VAL A 15 -12.83 1.79 -1.16
N ASP A 16 -13.13 1.32 0.06
CA ASP A 16 -13.01 2.12 1.28
C ASP A 16 -11.52 2.36 1.60
N ALA A 17 -11.06 3.57 1.31
CA ALA A 17 -9.68 4.00 1.55
C ALA A 17 -9.30 4.00 3.04
N GLY A 18 -10.26 4.22 3.95
CA GLY A 18 -10.04 4.22 5.39
C GLY A 18 -9.81 2.80 5.91
N LEU A 19 -10.58 1.82 5.43
CA LEU A 19 -10.34 0.41 5.73
C LEU A 19 -8.98 -0.06 5.18
N LEU A 20 -8.68 0.25 3.92
CA LEU A 20 -7.38 -0.08 3.32
C LEU A 20 -6.21 0.55 4.09
N GLY A 21 -6.38 1.78 4.57
CA GLY A 21 -5.43 2.47 5.43
C GLY A 21 -5.16 1.70 6.72
N ARG A 22 -6.20 1.31 7.46
CA ARG A 22 -6.06 0.53 8.70
C ARG A 22 -5.43 -0.84 8.47
N MET A 23 -5.77 -1.51 7.37
CA MET A 23 -5.14 -2.78 7.00
C MET A 23 -3.64 -2.60 6.68
N THR A 24 -3.26 -1.48 6.07
CA THR A 24 -1.86 -1.14 5.80
C THR A 24 -1.12 -0.80 7.08
N GLU A 25 -1.75 -0.05 7.99
CA GLU A 25 -1.21 0.29 9.30
C GLU A 25 -0.92 -0.97 10.13
N TYR A 26 -1.83 -1.96 10.10
CA TYR A 26 -1.63 -3.24 10.75
C TYR A 26 -0.36 -3.97 10.30
N LEU A 27 0.13 -3.71 9.07
CA LEU A 27 1.38 -4.27 8.56
C LEU A 27 2.63 -3.49 9.00
N ALA A 28 2.54 -2.49 9.89
CA ALA A 28 3.70 -1.71 10.37
C ALA A 28 4.85 -2.58 10.88
N PHE A 29 4.55 -3.69 11.55
CA PHE A 29 5.57 -4.63 12.05
C PHE A 29 6.41 -5.29 10.95
N ARG A 30 5.93 -5.29 9.70
CA ARG A 30 6.68 -5.77 8.52
C ARG A 30 7.56 -4.68 7.91
N GLY A 31 7.17 -3.42 8.04
CA GLY A 31 7.82 -2.28 7.39
C GLY A 31 7.45 -0.96 8.07
N PRO A 32 8.20 -0.54 9.11
CA PRO A 32 7.91 0.65 9.88
C PRO A 32 8.38 1.96 9.22
N ASP A 33 9.17 1.89 8.14
CA ASP A 33 9.87 3.05 7.58
C ASP A 33 8.95 3.96 6.76
N ARG A 34 7.95 3.38 6.08
CA ARG A 34 6.97 4.13 5.28
C ARG A 34 5.73 3.30 5.03
N GLN A 35 4.56 3.91 5.15
CA GLN A 35 3.29 3.31 4.75
C GLN A 35 2.60 4.19 3.72
N ARG A 36 1.98 3.56 2.72
CA ARG A 36 1.23 4.28 1.68
C ARG A 36 0.09 3.41 1.14
N VAL A 37 -1.00 4.07 0.78
CA VAL A 37 -2.13 3.48 0.08
C VAL A 37 -2.33 4.15 -1.28
N ARG A 38 -2.84 3.40 -2.24
CA ARG A 38 -3.30 3.91 -3.55
C ARG A 38 -4.61 3.23 -3.90
N VAL A 39 -5.61 4.01 -4.29
CA VAL A 39 -6.94 3.53 -4.66
C VAL A 39 -7.26 4.01 -6.07
N THR A 40 -7.73 3.09 -6.90
CA THR A 40 -8.21 3.35 -8.26
C THR A 40 -9.55 2.64 -8.44
N LYS A 41 -10.65 3.40 -8.37
CA LYS A 41 -12.03 2.89 -8.46
C LYS A 41 -12.29 1.77 -7.43
N ASN A 42 -12.53 0.56 -7.89
CA ASN A 42 -12.86 -0.62 -7.10
C ASN A 42 -11.63 -1.46 -6.71
N VAL A 43 -10.42 -0.94 -6.94
CA VAL A 43 -9.15 -1.59 -6.59
C VAL A 43 -8.33 -0.68 -5.70
N GLY A 44 -7.68 -1.25 -4.69
CA GLY A 44 -6.75 -0.52 -3.84
C GLY A 44 -5.59 -1.39 -3.38
N PHE A 45 -4.43 -0.76 -3.22
CA PHE A 45 -3.22 -1.38 -2.70
C PHE A 45 -2.65 -0.57 -1.55
N GLY A 46 -2.06 -1.26 -0.59
CA GLY A 46 -1.32 -0.69 0.51
C GLY A 46 0.05 -1.35 0.64
N HIS A 47 1.04 -0.58 1.06
CA HIS A 47 2.40 -1.09 1.26
C HIS A 47 3.00 -0.52 2.54
N ALA A 48 3.66 -1.39 3.32
CA ALA A 48 4.46 -1.06 4.50
C ALA A 48 5.93 -1.39 4.19
N LEU A 49 6.74 -0.37 3.95
CA LEU A 49 8.14 -0.48 3.52
C LEU A 49 9.06 -0.77 4.70
N LEU A 50 9.89 -1.79 4.55
CA LEU A 50 11.11 -1.98 5.32
C LEU A 50 12.31 -1.58 4.46
N ARG A 51 13.00 -0.52 4.84
CA ARG A 51 14.20 -0.02 4.16
C ARG A 51 15.39 -0.88 4.55
N ILE A 52 15.94 -1.61 3.58
CA ILE A 52 17.12 -2.47 3.78
C ILE A 52 18.33 -1.94 3.01
N THR A 53 18.12 -1.33 1.84
CA THR A 53 19.19 -0.81 0.99
C THR A 53 19.04 0.69 0.77
N GLU A 54 20.09 1.34 0.25
CA GLU A 54 20.06 2.77 -0.10
C GLU A 54 19.03 3.05 -1.21
N GLU A 55 18.80 2.10 -2.12
CA GLU A 55 17.80 2.23 -3.17
C GLU A 55 16.38 2.31 -2.60
N SER A 56 16.10 1.60 -1.50
CA SER A 56 14.80 1.61 -0.82
C SER A 56 14.40 2.99 -0.30
N GLU A 57 15.34 3.94 -0.14
CA GLU A 57 15.00 5.31 0.28
C GLU A 57 14.07 6.02 -0.70
N ARG A 58 14.33 5.80 -1.99
CA ARG A 58 13.64 6.43 -3.12
C ARG A 58 12.46 5.60 -3.62
N GLU A 59 12.31 4.38 -3.10
CA GLU A 59 11.25 3.47 -3.52
C GLU A 59 9.88 4.00 -3.11
N GLN A 60 8.96 4.06 -4.09
CA GLN A 60 7.60 4.54 -3.89
C GLN A 60 6.62 3.45 -4.26
N GLN A 61 6.27 2.64 -3.26
CA GLN A 61 5.21 1.64 -3.36
C GLN A 61 3.90 2.16 -2.74
N PRO A 62 2.71 1.77 -3.24
CA PRO A 62 2.52 1.05 -4.51
C PRO A 62 2.98 1.88 -5.70
N PHE A 63 3.82 1.28 -6.56
CA PHE A 63 4.38 1.92 -7.74
C PHE A 63 3.29 2.12 -8.81
N THR A 64 3.45 3.15 -9.63
CA THR A 64 2.56 3.46 -10.75
C THR A 64 3.38 3.87 -11.96
N LEU A 65 2.83 3.67 -13.15
CA LEU A 65 3.34 4.25 -14.39
C LEU A 65 2.62 5.54 -14.77
N ASP A 66 1.64 5.99 -13.99
CA ASP A 66 0.67 7.03 -14.36
C ASP A 66 1.12 8.48 -14.05
N GLY A 67 2.37 8.72 -13.69
CA GLY A 67 2.91 10.07 -13.38
C GLY A 67 2.30 10.68 -12.11
#